data_AF-A0AAV9RKH2-F1
#
_entry.id   AF-A0AAV9RKH2-F1
#
_cell.length_a   1.000
_cell.length_b   1.000
_cell.length_c   1.000
_cell.angle_alpha   90.00
_cell.angle_beta   90.00
_cell.angle_gamma   90.00
#
_symmetry.space_group_name_H-M   'P 1'
#
loop_
_entity.id
_entity.type
_entity.pdbx_description
1 polymer ?
#
loop_
_entity_poly.entity_id
_entity_poly.type
_entity_poly.pdbx_seq_one_letter_code
_entity_poly.pdbx_strand_id
1 'polypeptide(L)'
;MIAPMNSQRSGIGVIVYAGHVFAVGGFDGSRRLRTAEAYNPETNVWTNVASMITTRRNFGIEVVEDRLFVTGGFNGYTTCYNVECYDATTDRWSEVCDMEIFRSALSCCVIFGLPNMADYMVSRDTLPLPSIEEEEEEEEEMESEDSS
;
A
#
# COMPACT_ATOMS: atom_id res chain seq x y z
N MET A 1 -15.61 4.68 25.02
CA MET A 1 -16.06 3.61 24.11
C MET A 1 -15.54 3.96 22.72
N ILE A 2 -14.86 3.04 22.05
CA ILE A 2 -14.23 3.28 20.74
C ILE A 2 -15.32 3.25 19.66
N ALA A 3 -15.29 4.19 18.72
CA ALA A 3 -16.23 4.23 17.60
C ALA A 3 -16.07 2.99 16.68
N PRO A 4 -17.17 2.45 16.16
CA PRO A 4 -17.10 1.35 15.19
C PRO A 4 -16.51 1.84 13.87
N MET A 5 -15.80 0.94 13.16
CA MET A 5 -15.38 1.17 11.78
C MET A 5 -16.60 1.42 10.87
N ASN A 6 -16.38 2.15 9.78
CA ASN A 6 -17.40 2.43 8.77
C ASN A 6 -17.78 1.17 7.98
N SER A 7 -16.82 0.27 7.78
CA SER A 7 -17.03 -1.03 7.15
C SER A 7 -16.65 -2.16 8.10
N GLN A 8 -17.40 -3.25 8.06
CA GLN A 8 -16.98 -4.49 8.72
C GLN A 8 -15.80 -5.07 7.93
N ARG A 9 -14.81 -5.62 8.63
CA ARG A 9 -13.58 -6.11 8.00
C ARG A 9 -13.07 -7.38 8.68
N SER A 10 -12.72 -8.38 7.87
CA SER A 10 -11.99 -9.58 8.29
C SER A 10 -10.80 -9.83 7.37
N GLY A 11 -9.70 -10.40 7.91
CA GLY A 11 -8.45 -10.57 7.14
C GLY A 11 -7.82 -9.24 6.69
N ILE A 12 -7.99 -8.21 7.51
CA ILE A 12 -7.52 -6.83 7.34
C ILE A 12 -6.06 -6.70 7.81
N GLY A 13 -5.32 -5.74 7.24
CA GLY A 13 -4.09 -5.21 7.84
C GLY A 13 -4.40 -4.00 8.73
N VAL A 14 -3.89 -4.00 9.96
CA VAL A 14 -4.04 -2.89 10.92
C VAL A 14 -2.67 -2.39 11.35
N ILE A 15 -2.47 -1.08 11.35
CA ILE A 15 -1.20 -0.47 11.73
C ILE A 15 -1.38 0.93 12.33
N VAL A 16 -0.46 1.34 13.20
CA VAL A 16 -0.41 2.71 13.74
C VAL A 16 0.54 3.53 12.90
N TYR A 17 0.08 4.67 12.40
CA TYR A 17 0.87 5.56 11.56
C TYR A 17 0.38 7.00 11.68
N ALA A 18 1.30 7.97 11.72
CA ALA A 18 0.99 9.41 11.86
C ALA A 18 -0.05 9.73 12.96
N GLY A 19 0.01 9.05 14.10
CA GLY A 19 -0.92 9.24 15.23
C GLY A 19 -2.33 8.64 15.06
N HIS A 20 -2.57 7.91 13.97
CA HIS A 20 -3.85 7.29 13.63
C HIS A 20 -3.72 5.76 13.56
N VAL A 21 -4.83 5.04 13.75
CA VAL A 21 -4.89 3.59 13.49
C VAL A 21 -5.50 3.37 12.11
N PHE A 22 -4.71 2.82 11.19
CA PHE A 22 -5.15 2.49 9.84
C PHE A 22 -5.69 1.08 9.79
N ALA A 23 -6.85 0.93 9.16
CA ALA A 23 -7.56 -0.30 8.89
C ALA A 23 -7.69 -0.47 7.37
N VAL A 24 -6.92 -1.38 6.78
CA VAL A 24 -6.74 -1.46 5.32
C VAL A 24 -7.29 -2.78 4.74
N GLY A 25 -8.09 -2.68 3.69
CA GLY A 25 -8.58 -3.83 2.93
C GLY A 25 -9.43 -4.81 3.74
N GLY A 26 -9.32 -6.11 3.41
CA GLY A 26 -10.04 -7.19 4.07
C GLY A 26 -11.31 -7.63 3.34
N PHE A 27 -12.30 -8.14 4.08
CA PHE A 27 -13.58 -8.64 3.57
C PHE A 27 -14.74 -8.21 4.46
N ASP A 28 -15.79 -7.63 3.87
CA ASP A 28 -16.96 -7.07 4.58
C ASP A 28 -18.12 -8.04 4.80
N GLY A 29 -17.94 -9.31 4.44
CA GLY A 29 -19.00 -10.33 4.45
C GLY A 29 -19.61 -10.57 3.06
N SER A 30 -19.46 -9.62 2.13
CA SER A 30 -19.96 -9.72 0.77
C SER A 30 -18.86 -9.58 -0.28
N ARG A 31 -18.00 -8.57 -0.14
CA ARG A 31 -16.95 -8.18 -1.08
C ARG A 31 -15.61 -8.07 -0.38
N ARG A 32 -14.55 -8.36 -1.13
CA ARG A 32 -13.20 -8.00 -0.69
C ARG A 32 -13.05 -6.49 -0.84
N LEU A 33 -12.30 -5.87 0.06
CA LEU A 33 -12.13 -4.43 0.13
C LEU A 33 -10.73 -4.04 -0.32
N ARG A 34 -10.65 -2.97 -1.10
CA ARG A 34 -9.44 -2.15 -1.28
C ARG A 34 -9.45 -0.89 -0.41
N THR A 35 -10.60 -0.58 0.18
CA THR A 35 -10.77 0.65 0.98
C THR A 35 -9.91 0.61 2.23
N ALA A 36 -9.51 1.78 2.69
CA ALA A 36 -8.83 1.97 3.95
C ALA A 36 -9.54 3.05 4.76
N GLU A 37 -9.50 2.91 6.08
CA GLU A 37 -10.01 3.92 7.01
C GLU A 37 -9.02 4.14 8.15
N ALA A 38 -8.88 5.39 8.57
CA ALA A 38 -7.98 5.83 9.63
C ALA A 38 -8.80 6.31 10.83
N TYR A 39 -8.52 5.74 12.00
CA TYR A 39 -9.11 6.13 13.27
C TYR A 39 -8.27 7.21 13.94
N ASN A 40 -8.90 8.32 14.27
CA ASN A 40 -8.32 9.36 15.11
C ASN A 40 -8.73 9.14 16.58
N PRO A 41 -7.80 8.86 17.50
CA PRO A 41 -8.11 8.62 18.90
C PRO A 41 -8.53 9.87 19.68
N GLU A 42 -8.19 11.07 19.21
CA GLU A 42 -8.56 12.35 19.84
C GLU A 42 -10.01 12.70 19.57
N THR A 43 -10.48 12.46 18.34
CA THR A 43 -11.87 12.74 17.93
C THR A 43 -12.78 11.53 18.05
N ASN A 44 -12.22 10.33 18.22
CA ASN A 44 -12.94 9.05 18.25
C ASN A 44 -13.77 8.83 16.97
N VAL A 45 -13.17 9.10 15.80
CA VAL A 45 -13.83 9.00 14.48
C VAL A 45 -12.96 8.20 13.52
N TRP A 46 -13.61 7.35 12.72
CA TRP A 46 -13.02 6.69 11.56
C TRP A 46 -13.27 7.51 10.30
N THR A 47 -12.21 7.86 9.58
CA THR A 47 -12.28 8.59 8.31
C THR A 47 -11.79 7.71 7.18
N ASN A 48 -12.50 7.68 6.06
CA ASN A 48 -12.00 6.98 4.87
C ASN A 48 -10.78 7.72 4.31
N VAL A 49 -9.76 6.96 3.95
CA VAL A 49 -8.58 7.45 3.21
C VAL A 49 -8.56 6.83 1.83
N ALA A 50 -7.58 7.20 0.99
CA ALA A 50 -7.46 6.61 -0.33
C ALA A 50 -7.42 5.08 -0.26
N SER A 51 -8.10 4.48 -1.24
CA SER A 51 -8.17 3.02 -1.37
C SER A 51 -6.93 2.51 -2.09
N MET A 52 -6.47 1.32 -1.71
CA MET A 52 -5.45 0.56 -2.44
C MET A 52 -5.82 0.42 -3.91
N ILE A 53 -4.83 0.19 -4.74
CA ILE A 53 -4.98 -0.12 -6.17
C ILE A 53 -5.63 -1.49 -6.31
N THR A 54 -5.06 -2.49 -5.65
CA THR A 54 -5.53 -3.87 -5.66
C THR A 54 -6.39 -4.16 -4.43
N THR A 55 -7.53 -4.81 -4.66
CA THR A 55 -8.34 -5.38 -3.57
C THR A 55 -7.63 -6.60 -2.99
N ARG A 56 -7.44 -6.65 -1.66
CA ARG A 56 -6.69 -7.75 -1.04
C ARG A 56 -7.08 -7.98 0.42
N ARG A 57 -6.88 -9.23 0.88
CA ARG A 57 -6.96 -9.66 2.29
C ARG A 57 -5.77 -10.55 2.64
N ASN A 58 -5.52 -10.74 3.94
CA ASN A 58 -4.46 -11.61 4.46
C ASN A 58 -3.06 -11.24 3.92
N PHE A 59 -2.80 -9.94 3.76
CA PHE A 59 -1.51 -9.38 3.34
C PHE A 59 -0.69 -8.96 4.57
N GLY A 60 0.60 -8.67 4.35
CA GLY A 60 1.45 -8.03 5.36
C GLY A 60 1.38 -6.51 5.23
N ILE A 61 1.41 -5.79 6.35
CA ILE A 61 1.41 -4.33 6.40
C ILE A 61 2.50 -3.84 7.36
N GLU A 62 3.22 -2.78 6.99
CA GLU A 62 4.28 -2.21 7.84
C GLU A 62 4.57 -0.73 7.49
N VAL A 63 5.09 0.04 8.45
CA VAL A 63 5.53 1.43 8.21
C VAL A 63 7.01 1.42 7.89
N VAL A 64 7.40 1.93 6.72
CA VAL A 64 8.80 2.09 6.33
C VAL A 64 8.99 3.52 5.85
N GLU A 65 9.96 4.25 6.42
CA GLU A 65 10.32 5.61 6.01
C GLU A 65 9.11 6.55 5.82
N ASP A 66 8.24 6.61 6.83
CA ASP A 66 7.06 7.48 6.80
C ASP A 66 6.07 7.16 5.66
N ARG A 67 5.99 5.89 5.26
CA ARG A 67 4.99 5.37 4.31
C ARG A 67 4.46 4.02 4.77
N LEU A 68 3.22 3.73 4.41
CA LEU A 68 2.59 2.44 4.70
C LEU A 68 2.78 1.49 3.53
N PHE A 69 3.42 0.35 3.77
CA PHE A 69 3.62 -0.68 2.76
C PHE A 69 2.66 -1.83 2.98
N VAL A 70 2.09 -2.33 1.89
CA VAL A 70 1.24 -3.52 1.87
C VAL A 70 1.82 -4.53 0.89
N THR A 71 2.15 -5.72 1.39
CA THR A 71 2.85 -6.76 0.63
C THR A 71 1.99 -8.02 0.49
N GLY A 72 1.80 -8.49 -0.74
CA GLY A 72 1.14 -9.76 -1.02
C GLY A 72 -0.34 -9.82 -0.63
N GLY A 73 -0.79 -10.99 -0.18
CA GLY A 73 -2.19 -11.26 0.18
C GLY A 73 -2.94 -12.06 -0.87
N PHE A 74 -4.27 -11.94 -0.87
CA PHE A 74 -5.16 -12.63 -1.80
C PHE A 74 -6.25 -11.68 -2.32
N ASN A 75 -6.35 -11.53 -3.63
CA ASN A 75 -7.28 -10.58 -4.26
C ASN A 75 -8.67 -11.14 -4.57
N GLY A 76 -8.88 -12.43 -4.35
CA GLY A 76 -10.12 -13.14 -4.68
C GLY A 76 -9.98 -14.10 -5.85
N TYR A 77 -8.99 -13.89 -6.71
CA TYR A 77 -8.69 -14.73 -7.87
C TYR A 77 -7.36 -15.46 -7.68
N THR A 78 -6.34 -14.73 -7.23
CA THR A 78 -4.98 -15.26 -7.04
C THR A 78 -4.33 -14.66 -5.80
N THR A 79 -3.30 -15.35 -5.33
CA THR A 79 -2.35 -14.79 -4.37
C THR A 79 -1.65 -13.59 -5.01
N CYS A 80 -1.35 -12.58 -4.22
CA CYS A 80 -0.65 -11.40 -4.69
C CYS A 80 0.84 -11.54 -4.41
N TYR A 81 1.67 -11.14 -5.37
CA TYR A 81 3.11 -10.94 -5.20
C TYR A 81 3.45 -9.44 -5.14
N ASN A 82 2.52 -8.60 -5.60
CA ASN A 82 2.72 -7.17 -5.70
C ASN A 82 2.72 -6.45 -4.36
N VAL A 83 3.42 -5.32 -4.35
CA VAL A 83 3.56 -4.44 -3.19
C VAL A 83 3.05 -3.06 -3.55
N GLU A 84 2.27 -2.47 -2.64
CA GLU A 84 1.77 -1.10 -2.77
C GLU A 84 2.25 -0.29 -1.56
N CYS A 85 2.56 0.99 -1.77
CA CYS A 85 2.83 1.92 -0.69
C CYS A 85 1.81 3.07 -0.68
N TYR A 86 1.49 3.55 0.51
CA TYR A 86 0.63 4.70 0.74
C TYR A 86 1.41 5.85 1.35
N ASP A 87 1.24 7.02 0.74
CA ASP A 87 1.81 8.29 1.17
C ASP A 87 0.70 9.14 1.80
N ALA A 88 0.80 9.40 3.10
CA ALA A 88 -0.20 10.20 3.82
C ALA A 88 -0.16 11.69 3.48
N THR A 89 0.91 12.20 2.89
CA THR A 89 0.99 13.61 2.49
C THR A 89 0.15 13.88 1.25
N THR A 90 0.07 12.90 0.35
CA THR A 90 -0.71 13.00 -0.90
C THR A 90 -2.04 12.26 -0.84
N ASP A 91 -2.27 11.44 0.19
CA ASP A 91 -3.41 10.52 0.30
C ASP A 91 -3.54 9.66 -0.97
N ARG A 92 -2.44 9.00 -1.37
CA ARG A 92 -2.40 8.15 -2.57
C ARG A 92 -1.64 6.86 -2.33
N TRP A 93 -2.09 5.82 -3.05
CA TRP A 93 -1.39 4.55 -3.18
C TRP A 93 -0.62 4.51 -4.50
N SER A 94 0.56 3.90 -4.46
CA SER A 94 1.44 3.69 -5.62
C SER A 94 1.99 2.27 -5.60
N GLU A 95 2.17 1.66 -6.77
CA GLU A 95 2.88 0.39 -6.89
C GLU A 95 4.38 0.59 -6.66
N VAL A 96 5.04 -0.39 -6.06
CA VAL A 96 6.49 -0.40 -5.81
C VAL A 96 7.08 -1.74 -6.22
N CYS A 97 8.37 -1.97 -5.94
CA CYS A 97 9.01 -3.24 -6.25
C CYS A 97 8.30 -4.43 -5.60
N ASP A 98 7.93 -5.40 -6.41
CA ASP A 98 7.20 -6.59 -6.01
C ASP A 98 8.08 -7.62 -5.29
N MET A 99 7.47 -8.59 -4.60
CA MET A 99 8.21 -9.64 -3.89
C MET A 99 8.79 -10.73 -4.80
N GLU A 100 8.45 -10.73 -6.10
CA GLU A 100 8.69 -11.82 -7.07
C GLU A 100 8.14 -13.22 -6.69
N ILE A 101 7.51 -13.32 -5.51
CA ILE A 101 6.97 -14.56 -4.96
C ILE A 101 5.55 -14.30 -4.47
N PHE A 102 4.63 -15.15 -4.91
CA PHE A 102 3.23 -15.13 -4.50
C PHE A 102 3.09 -15.59 -3.05
N ARG A 103 2.70 -14.69 -2.15
CA ARG A 103 2.49 -15.02 -0.73
C ARG A 103 1.22 -14.41 -0.15
N SER A 104 0.54 -15.17 0.71
CA SER A 104 -0.62 -14.72 1.49
C SER A 104 -0.51 -15.23 2.93
N ALA A 105 -1.36 -14.71 3.82
CA ALA A 105 -1.29 -14.94 5.27
C ALA A 105 0.08 -14.53 5.85
N LEU A 106 0.55 -13.36 5.39
CA LEU A 106 1.83 -12.80 5.78
C LEU A 106 1.73 -12.00 7.09
N SER A 107 2.88 -11.89 7.76
CA SER A 107 3.17 -10.89 8.78
C SER A 107 4.46 -10.18 8.39
N CYS A 108 4.51 -8.88 8.57
CA CYS A 108 5.69 -8.06 8.29
C CYS A 108 6.22 -7.45 9.59
N CYS A 109 7.51 -7.12 9.60
CA CYS A 109 8.13 -6.30 10.62
C CYS A 109 9.36 -5.64 10.00
N VAL A 110 9.71 -4.44 10.46
CA VAL A 110 10.95 -3.78 10.08
C VAL A 110 12.02 -4.09 11.12
N ILE A 111 13.19 -4.49 10.64
CA ILE A 111 14.37 -4.74 11.47
C ILE A 111 15.45 -3.72 11.07
N PHE A 112 16.01 -3.03 12.06
CA PHE A 112 17.12 -2.10 11.87
C PHE A 112 18.44 -2.68 12.40
N GLY A 113 19.56 -2.31 11.77
CA GLY A 113 20.90 -2.57 12.32
C GLY A 113 21.43 -4.01 12.19
N LEU A 114 20.93 -4.81 11.25
CA LEU A 114 21.53 -6.12 10.96
C LEU A 114 22.91 -5.95 10.30
N PRO A 115 23.97 -6.65 10.77
CA PRO A 115 25.32 -6.55 10.20
C PRO A 115 25.40 -6.92 8.72
N ASN A 116 24.47 -7.76 8.25
CA ASN A 116 24.36 -8.25 6.88
C ASN A 116 23.08 -7.76 6.19
N MET A 117 22.55 -6.60 6.59
CA MET A 117 21.33 -6.03 5.99
C MET A 117 21.43 -5.86 4.47
N ALA A 118 22.62 -5.53 3.95
CA ALA A 118 22.87 -5.39 2.52
C ALA A 118 22.58 -6.67 1.72
N ASP A 119 22.71 -7.86 2.34
CA ASP A 119 22.42 -9.14 1.70
C ASP A 119 20.91 -9.40 1.54
N TYR A 120 20.09 -8.65 2.28
CA TYR A 120 18.62 -8.75 2.30
C TYR A 120 17.91 -7.50 1.77
N MET A 121 18.67 -6.47 1.37
CA MET A 121 18.14 -5.26 0.77
C MET A 121 18.18 -5.37 -0.75
N VAL A 122 17.06 -5.09 -1.41
CA VAL A 122 17.10 -4.67 -2.82
C VAL A 122 17.69 -3.26 -2.83
N SER A 123 18.80 -3.06 -3.53
CA SER A 123 19.44 -1.75 -3.63
C SER A 123 18.48 -0.78 -4.31
N ARG A 124 18.17 0.35 -3.67
CA ARG A 124 17.34 1.41 -4.27
C ARG A 124 17.95 1.98 -5.55
N ASP A 125 19.27 1.85 -5.70
CA ASP A 125 20.00 2.27 -6.90
C ASP A 125 19.74 1.37 -8.12
N THR A 126 19.01 0.25 -7.96
CA THR A 126 18.66 -0.66 -9.07
C THR A 126 17.26 -0.43 -9.64
N LEU A 127 16.45 0.46 -9.04
CA LEU A 127 15.24 0.93 -9.70
C LEU A 127 15.65 2.01 -10.71
N PRO A 128 15.39 1.82 -12.02
CA PRO A 128 15.51 2.92 -12.95
C PRO A 128 14.58 4.03 -12.44
N LEU A 129 15.14 5.17 -12.08
CA LEU A 129 14.35 6.40 -12.08
C LEU A 129 13.84 6.56 -13.51
N PRO A 130 12.55 6.83 -13.75
CA PRO A 130 12.13 7.26 -15.08
C PRO A 130 13.03 8.44 -15.46
N SER A 131 13.78 8.26 -16.56
CA SER A 131 14.59 9.34 -17.10
C SER A 131 13.65 10.46 -17.51
N ILE A 132 14.04 11.69 -17.23
CA ILE A 132 13.30 12.91 -17.63
C ILE A 132 12.98 12.92 -19.13
N GLU A 133 13.74 12.16 -19.93
CA GLU A 133 13.50 11.94 -21.37
C GLU A 133 12.21 11.14 -21.67
N GLU A 134 11.77 10.22 -20.78
CA GLU A 134 10.51 9.47 -20.97
C GLU A 134 9.27 10.33 -20.65
N GLU A 135 9.40 11.33 -19.76
CA GLU A 135 8.33 12.31 -19.49
C GLU A 135 8.18 13.34 -20.63
N GLU A 136 9.29 13.72 -21.30
CA GLU A 136 9.26 14.61 -22.46
C GLU A 136 8.69 13.92 -23.72
N GLU A 137 8.96 12.62 -23.94
CA GLU A 137 8.39 11.86 -25.05
C GLU A 137 6.87 11.62 -24.89
N GLU A 138 6.37 11.39 -23.67
CA GLU A 138 4.91 11.28 -23.42
C GLU A 138 4.16 12.61 -23.57
N GLU A 139 4.79 13.75 -23.24
CA GLU A 139 4.22 15.08 -23.49
C GLU A 139 4.18 15.42 -25.00
N GLU A 140 5.23 15.09 -25.76
CA GLU A 140 5.25 15.30 -27.22
C GLU A 140 4.24 14.41 -27.96
N GLU A 141 4.03 13.16 -27.52
CA GLU A 141 2.99 12.29 -28.09
C GLU A 141 1.58 12.84 -27.83
N MET A 142 1.28 13.34 -26.61
CA MET A 142 -0.03 13.95 -26.31
C MET A 142 -0.31 15.23 -27.10
N GLU A 143 0.68 16.08 -27.35
CA GLU A 143 0.49 17.30 -28.16
C GLU A 143 0.24 16.99 -29.65
N SER A 144 0.77 15.86 -30.14
CA SER A 144 0.58 15.42 -31.53
C SER A 144 -0.83 14.87 -31.80
N GLU A 145 -1.47 14.27 -30.80
CA GLU A 145 -2.82 13.70 -30.90
C GLU A 145 -3.93 14.77 -30.82
N ASP A 146 -3.71 15.88 -30.10
CA ASP A 146 -4.69 16.99 -30.00
C ASP A 146 -4.64 17.96 -31.20
N SER A 147 -3.67 17.78 -32.10
CA SER A 147 -3.48 18.59 -33.32
C SER A 147 -4.00 17.93 -34.62
N SER A 148 -4.66 16.77 -34.54
CA SER A 148 -5.15 15.98 -35.70
C SER A 148 -6.67 15.97 -35.87
#